data_AF-A0A7C3DV80-F1
#
_entry.id   AF-A0A7C3DV80-F1
#
_cell.length_a   1.000
_cell.length_b   1.000
_cell.length_c   1.000
_cell.angle_alpha   90.00
_cell.angle_beta   90.00
_cell.angle_gamma   90.00
#
_symmetry.space_group_name_H-M   'P 1'
#
loop_
_entity.id
_entity.type
_entity.pdbx_description
1 polymer ?
#
loop_
_entity_poly.entity_id
_entity_poly.type
_entity_poly.pdbx_seq_one_letter_code
_entity_poly.pdbx_strand_id
1 'polypeptide(L)' 'MTTLSVLLGIIGTQEIIIIALVILLLFGGRKIPELMKGLGKGVKQFKDGVKGIDEDEPKKQNP' A
#
# COMPACT_ATOMS: atom_id res chain seq x y z
N MET A 1 -25.64 9.76 23.60
CA MET A 1 -25.16 9.98 22.22
C MET A 1 -23.68 9.65 22.06
N THR A 2 -22.78 10.19 22.88
CA THR A 2 -21.34 9.85 22.83
C THR A 2 -21.01 8.39 23.15
N THR A 3 -21.66 7.79 24.15
CA THR A 3 -21.46 6.39 24.54
C THR A 3 -21.94 5.37 23.51
N LEU A 4 -22.99 5.70 22.74
CA LEU A 4 -23.52 4.83 21.67
C LEU A 4 -22.64 4.88 20.41
N SER A 5 -22.12 6.06 20.07
CA SER A 5 -21.12 6.21 19.00
C SER A 5 -19.81 5.52 19.33
N VAL A 6 -19.42 5.47 20.61
CA VAL A 6 -18.27 4.68 21.06
C VAL A 6 -18.54 3.19 20.82
N LEU A 7 -19.68 2.64 21.24
CA LEU A 7 -20.01 1.22 21.01
C LEU A 7 -20.04 0.82 19.52
N LEU A 8 -20.61 1.65 18.64
CA LEU A 8 -20.67 1.37 17.19
C LEU A 8 -19.37 1.71 16.45
N GLY A 9 -18.62 2.72 16.89
CA GLY A 9 -17.32 3.12 16.32
C GLY A 9 -16.15 2.23 16.76
N ILE A 10 -16.30 1.50 17.88
CA ILE A 10 -15.30 0.55 18.36
C ILE A 10 -15.15 -0.64 17.41
N ILE A 11 -16.24 -1.16 16.83
CA ILE A 11 -16.23 -2.46 16.14
C ILE A 11 -15.47 -2.43 14.79
N GLY A 12 -15.17 -1.25 14.23
CA GLY A 12 -14.38 -1.16 12.99
C GLY A 12 -13.08 -0.40 13.16
N THR A 13 -13.19 0.88 13.53
CA THR A 13 -12.04 1.78 13.52
C THR A 13 -11.09 1.53 14.69
N GLN A 14 -11.62 1.20 15.87
CA GLN A 14 -10.77 1.01 17.05
C GLN A 14 -9.95 -0.29 16.97
N GLU A 15 -10.51 -1.37 16.45
CA GLU A 15 -9.78 -2.62 16.21
C GLU A 15 -8.64 -2.41 15.21
N ILE A 16 -8.89 -1.69 14.11
CA ILE A 16 -7.85 -1.33 13.13
C ILE A 16 -6.73 -0.51 13.79
N ILE A 17 -7.07 0.46 14.64
CA ILE A 17 -6.09 1.28 15.36
C ILE A 17 -5.26 0.43 16.32
N ILE A 18 -5.88 -0.49 17.05
CA ILE A 18 -5.19 -1.40 17.98
C ILE A 18 -4.24 -2.32 17.21
N ILE A 19 -4.69 -2.92 16.11
CA ILE A 19 -3.85 -3.77 15.25
C ILE A 19 -2.67 -2.96 14.69
N ALA A 20 -2.93 -1.74 14.19
CA ALA A 20 -1.89 -0.85 13.69
C ALA A 20 -0.87 -0.50 14.78
N LEU A 21 -1.31 -0.25 16.02
CA LEU A 21 -0.44 -0.01 17.17
C LEU A 21 0.41 -1.24 17.52
N VAL A 22 -0.16 -2.45 17.51
CA VAL A 22 0.60 -3.68 17.77
C VAL A 22 1.66 -3.90 16.69
N ILE A 23 1.31 -3.76 15.41
CA ILE A 23 2.26 -3.84 14.31
C ILE A 23 3.35 -2.76 14.45
N LEU A 24 2.97 -1.55 14.83
CA LEU A 24 3.90 -0.44 15.06
C LEU A 24 4.87 -0.70 16.21
N LEU A 25 4.43 -1.36 17.29
CA LEU A 25 5.29 -1.76 18.41
C LEU A 25 6.23 -2.91 18.03
N LEU A 26 5.74 -3.91 17.29
CA LEU A 26 6.54 -5.08 16.87
C LEU A 26 7.59 -4.74 15.81
N PHE A 27 7.21 -3.96 14.80
CA PHE A 27 8.10 -3.61 13.69
C PHE A 27 8.79 -2.26 13.89
N GLY A 28 8.25 -1.37 14.72
CA GLY A 28 8.71 0.00 14.89
C GLY A 28 8.22 0.92 13.76
N GLY A 29 8.00 2.19 14.08
CA GLY A 29 7.53 3.19 13.11
C GLY A 29 8.47 3.49 11.94
N ARG A 30 9.73 3.04 12.02
CA ARG A 30 10.73 3.22 10.97
C ARG A 30 10.71 2.11 9.92
N LYS A 31 10.31 0.89 10.28
CA LYS A 31 10.34 -0.25 9.34
C LYS A 31 9.18 -0.23 8.34
N ILE A 32 7.99 0.24 8.73
CA ILE A 32 6.85 0.31 7.79
C ILE A 32 7.15 1.25 6.60
N PRO A 33 7.65 2.50 6.80
CA PRO A 33 8.04 3.37 5.70
C PRO A 33 9.19 2.82 4.85
N GLU A 34 10.13 2.12 5.47
CA GLU A 34 11.27 1.51 4.78
C GLU A 34 10.82 0.36 3.86
N LEU A 35 9.94 -0.51 4.35
CA LEU A 35 9.30 -1.58 3.56
C LEU A 35 8.44 -1.00 2.43
N MET A 36 7.64 0.04 2.71
CA MET A 36 6.84 0.72 1.68
C MET A 36 7.71 1.35 0.60
N LYS A 37 8.84 1.98 0.96
CA LYS A 37 9.80 2.52 0.00
C LYS A 37 10.43 1.41 -0.86
N GLY A 38 10.78 0.28 -0.27
CA GLY A 38 11.30 -0.89 -0.99
C GLY A 38 10.27 -1.45 -1.97
N LEU A 39 9.05 -1.70 -1.50
CA LEU A 39 7.94 -2.19 -2.31
C LEU A 39 7.58 -1.22 -3.44
N GLY A 40 7.50 0.08 -3.14
CA GLY A 40 7.19 1.11 -4.13
C GLY A 40 8.23 1.22 -5.24
N LYS A 41 9.52 1.07 -4.91
CA LYS A 41 10.60 0.99 -5.92
C LYS A 41 10.46 -0.27 -6.78
N GLY A 42 10.18 -1.43 -6.16
CA GLY A 42 9.97 -2.69 -6.89
C GLY A 42 8.78 -2.63 -7.84
N VAL A 43 7.63 -2.12 -7.37
CA VAL A 43 6.42 -1.92 -8.19
C VAL A 43 6.69 -0.93 -9.33
N LYS A 44 7.43 0.15 -9.08
CA LYS A 44 7.81 1.11 -10.12
C LYS A 44 8.67 0.45 -11.21
N GLN A 45 9.74 -0.25 -10.82
CA GLN A 45 10.62 -0.96 -11.76
C GLN A 45 9.86 -2.04 -12.54
N PHE A 46 8.95 -2.77 -11.88
CA PHE A 46 8.10 -3.75 -12.54
C PHE A 46 7.20 -3.08 -13.61
N LYS A 47 6.57 -1.96 -13.27
CA LYS A 47 5.73 -1.20 -14.20
C LYS A 47 6.53 -0.62 -15.37
N ASP A 48 7.72 -0.08 -15.10
CA ASP A 48 8.60 0.49 -16.13
C ASP A 48 9.10 -0.62 -17.09
N GLY A 49 9.45 -1.79 -16.56
CA GLY A 49 9.84 -2.95 -17.36
C GLY A 49 8.71 -3.49 -18.24
N VAL A 50 7.48 -3.56 -17.72
CA VAL A 50 6.30 -3.99 -18.51
C VAL A 50 6.00 -2.99 -19.63
N LYS A 51 6.05 -1.67 -19.34
CA LYS A 51 5.81 -0.64 -20.35
C LYS A 51 6.84 -0.59 -21.47
N GLY A 52 8.12 -0.81 -21.14
CA GLY A 52 9.17 -0.86 -22.16
C GLY A 52 8.98 -2.00 -23.16
N ILE A 53 8.35 -3.11 -22.74
CA ILE A 53 8.02 -4.24 -23.62
C ILE A 53 6.87 -3.89 -24.57
N ASP A 54 5.91 -3.08 -24.13
CA ASP A 54 4.78 -2.63 -24.96
C ASP A 54 5.17 -1.54 -25.98
N GLU A 55 6.20 -0.73 -25.69
CA GLU A 55 6.66 0.35 -26.57
C GLU A 55 7.64 -0.14 -27.67
N ASP A 56 8.24 -1.32 -27.51
CA ASP A 56 9.12 -1.97 -28.49
C ASP A 56 8.37 -2.86 -29.50
N GLU A 57 7.03 -2.95 -29.44
CA GLU A 57 6.28 -3.43 -30.60
C GLU A 57 6.44 -2.40 -31.72
N PRO A 58 7.07 -2.74 -32.87
CA PRO A 58 7.07 -1.86 -34.02
C PRO A 58 5.60 -1.68 -34.37
N LYS A 59 5.07 -0.48 -34.13
CA LYS A 59 3.75 -0.08 -34.64
C LYS A 59 3.76 -0.47 -36.10
N LYS A 60 3.06 -1.56 -36.43
CA LYS A 60 2.88 -2.03 -37.80
C LYS A 60 2.19 -0.87 -38.52
N GLN A 61 3.03 -0.08 -39.18
CA GLN A 61 2.64 0.88 -40.18
C GLN A 61 2.11 0.05 -41.33
N ASN A 62 0.83 -0.28 -41.26
CA ASN A 62 0.13 -0.86 -42.40
C ASN A 62 -0.21 0.26 -43.39
N PRO A 63 -0.12 -0.04 -44.70
CA PRO A 63 -0.15 0.94 -45.79
C PRO A 63 -1.48 1.69 -45.95
#